data_AF-A0A2J8A2F3-F1
#
_entry.id   AF-A0A2J8A2F3-F1
#
_cell.length_a   1.000
_cell.length_b   1.000
_cell.length_c   1.000
_cell.angle_alpha   90.00
_cell.angle_beta   90.00
_cell.angle_gamma   90.00
#
_symmetry.space_group_name_H-M   'P 1'
#
loop_
_entity.id
_entity.type
_entity.pdbx_description
1 polymer ?
#
loop_
_entity_poly.entity_id
_entity_poly.type
_entity_poly.pdbx_seq_one_letter_code
_entity_poly.pdbx_strand_id
1 'polypeptide(L)'
;MSSKLGALLLAVLLGGASAHKLAHHEPKYLAMCLLARDGNRNLREWVEYHFFAGVDTIFLFDHNSTTPMVAEVSDYVAEGRIQYTYFTSGSPRVETFADGLQGRVFQQCFEQARGYFKWMAFTDLDEFLIVTDPKYNHSIPAILRNYESHGAVVAHWVRLGSMGIERLAEGQGMLPTFTKCMMPNSHMKGIANLDFASLGKNAHMFTYREGKHGVRPGDNATTAGAHAMPNPIDTPIAIYHFNGPTQDWKDRVKRLGAGVSGMTTKTAYMYEVYDRNATLDCTAGVDKIFLFDHKSTTPMLSEVSDYVADGRVQYTYFTSDSPKVDNFAESLLGRVHQLCFEQARGYYKWMAFTGLDEFLLVTDPKYNHSIPAVLRTFESHGAVMVHRQVLGSMGLKRLAEGQDLLPTFTQCRKPDPQIEGIANLEFAFLGPNAHMFSYQEGKRGVRPGDNATTEGTHVLPNPIATPLVAYHYLGAKLEWQDKFKNGLTSWTAHQYEAFDKESTYNCTAGTDVAVLVPCRPRPYTRRRHAHGQNMPVA
;
A
#
# COMPACT_ATOMS: atom_id res chain seq x y z
N MET A 1 25.32 21.53 31.69
CA MET A 1 25.43 20.11 32.09
C MET A 1 24.08 19.66 32.64
N SER A 2 23.29 18.98 31.78
CA SER A 2 22.84 17.57 31.95
C SER A 2 21.59 17.47 32.83
N SER A 3 20.36 17.54 32.31
CA SER A 3 19.58 16.64 31.43
C SER A 3 18.72 15.61 32.18
N LYS A 4 17.41 15.87 32.14
CA LYS A 4 16.31 14.94 31.83
C LYS A 4 16.21 13.63 32.65
N LEU A 5 15.42 13.69 33.73
CA LEU A 5 14.57 12.58 34.17
C LEU A 5 13.12 12.95 33.87
N GLY A 6 12.44 12.11 33.09
CA GLY A 6 11.04 12.29 32.73
C GLY A 6 10.55 11.02 32.04
N ALA A 7 10.60 9.90 32.75
CA ALA A 7 9.98 8.66 32.33
C ALA A 7 8.46 8.83 32.47
N LEU A 8 7.76 8.92 31.34
CA LEU A 8 6.31 8.87 31.31
C LEU A 8 5.91 7.37 31.39
N LEU A 9 5.58 6.90 32.59
CA LEU A 9 4.81 5.67 32.78
C LEU A 9 3.41 5.91 32.23
N LEU A 10 3.01 5.21 31.17
CA LEU A 10 1.59 4.98 30.89
C LEU A 10 1.25 3.56 31.32
N ALA A 11 0.53 3.45 32.44
CA ALA A 11 -0.04 2.21 32.94
C ALA A 11 -1.19 1.76 32.02
N VAL A 12 -1.06 0.59 31.41
CA VAL A 12 -2.22 -0.16 30.89
C VAL A 12 -2.61 -1.18 31.95
N LEU A 13 -3.77 -0.96 32.55
CA LEU A 13 -4.34 -1.77 33.62
C LEU A 13 -4.61 -3.20 33.14
N LEU A 14 -4.13 -4.16 33.93
CA LEU A 14 -4.47 -5.58 33.85
C LEU A 14 -5.93 -5.81 34.27
N GLY A 15 -6.72 -6.38 33.38
CA GLY A 15 -8.04 -6.92 33.68
C GLY A 15 -8.58 -7.73 32.50
N GLY A 16 -8.52 -9.07 32.60
CA GLY A 16 -9.20 -10.05 31.75
C GLY A 16 -9.26 -9.74 30.25
N ALA A 17 -8.31 -10.26 29.47
CA ALA A 17 -8.32 -10.20 28.01
C ALA A 17 -9.48 -11.04 27.43
N SER A 18 -10.70 -10.52 27.48
CA SER A 18 -11.74 -10.91 26.55
C SER A 18 -11.59 -10.01 25.33
N ALA A 19 -10.88 -10.48 24.32
CA ALA A 19 -10.71 -9.75 23.07
C ALA A 19 -12.08 -9.40 22.50
N HIS A 20 -12.37 -8.10 22.37
CA HIS A 20 -13.60 -7.66 21.76
C HIS A 20 -13.63 -8.16 20.31
N LYS A 21 -14.68 -8.90 19.93
CA LYS A 21 -15.00 -9.15 18.51
C LYS A 21 -15.01 -7.80 17.78
N LEU A 22 -14.55 -7.78 16.54
CA LEU A 22 -14.49 -6.59 15.68
C LEU A 22 -15.88 -6.06 15.27
N ALA A 23 -16.81 -5.91 16.20
CA ALA A 23 -18.26 -5.69 16.00
C ALA A 23 -18.64 -4.50 15.11
N HIS A 24 -17.67 -3.67 14.71
CA HIS A 24 -17.85 -2.48 13.87
C HIS A 24 -16.89 -2.39 12.67
N HIS A 25 -16.16 -3.47 12.31
CA HIS A 25 -15.28 -3.44 11.13
C HIS A 25 -16.01 -3.88 9.85
N GLU A 26 -15.78 -3.13 8.76
CA GLU A 26 -16.17 -3.55 7.41
C GLU A 26 -15.47 -4.87 7.03
N PRO A 27 -16.16 -5.79 6.33
CA PRO A 27 -15.55 -7.01 5.84
C PRO A 27 -14.32 -6.74 4.94
N LYS A 28 -13.23 -7.45 5.21
CA LYS A 28 -11.96 -7.43 4.51
C LYS A 28 -11.68 -8.80 3.89
N TYR A 29 -10.65 -8.93 3.06
CA TYR A 29 -10.42 -10.14 2.29
C TYR A 29 -9.41 -11.09 2.94
N LEU A 30 -8.24 -10.59 3.33
CA LEU A 30 -7.11 -11.39 3.82
C LEU A 30 -6.52 -10.82 5.12
N ALA A 31 -6.47 -11.64 6.16
CA ALA A 31 -5.75 -11.36 7.39
C ALA A 31 -4.51 -12.25 7.55
N MET A 32 -3.63 -11.87 8.48
CA MET A 32 -2.57 -12.74 8.98
C MET A 32 -2.56 -12.81 10.50
N CYS A 33 -2.20 -13.96 11.04
CA CYS A 33 -1.97 -14.19 12.46
C CYS A 33 -0.49 -14.50 12.69
N LEU A 34 0.17 -13.70 13.52
CA LEU A 34 1.58 -13.82 13.85
C LEU A 34 1.77 -13.91 15.36
N LEU A 35 2.42 -14.98 15.81
CA LEU A 35 2.96 -15.10 17.17
C LEU A 35 4.48 -14.95 17.10
N ALA A 36 5.02 -13.92 17.73
CA ALA A 36 6.44 -13.59 17.67
C ALA A 36 7.02 -13.28 19.06
N ARG A 37 8.35 -13.39 19.16
CA ARG A 37 9.13 -13.04 20.35
C ARG A 37 10.54 -12.61 19.94
N ASP A 38 11.01 -11.50 20.50
CA ASP A 38 12.33 -10.91 20.25
C ASP A 38 12.65 -10.74 18.76
N GLY A 39 11.63 -10.35 17.98
CA GLY A 39 11.66 -10.25 16.52
C GLY A 39 11.84 -8.84 15.98
N ASN A 40 12.10 -7.84 16.84
CA ASN A 40 12.07 -6.41 16.53
C ASN A 40 12.72 -6.08 15.19
N ARG A 41 13.94 -6.61 14.99
CA ARG A 41 14.76 -6.37 13.81
C ARG A 41 14.07 -6.71 12.48
N ASN A 42 13.36 -7.84 12.44
CA ASN A 42 12.84 -8.39 11.19
C ASN A 42 11.36 -8.04 10.99
N LEU A 43 10.71 -7.51 12.04
CA LEU A 43 9.27 -7.31 12.06
C LEU A 43 8.78 -6.32 11.01
N ARG A 44 9.49 -5.20 10.85
CA ARG A 44 9.09 -4.14 9.91
C ARG A 44 9.01 -4.66 8.47
N GLU A 45 10.10 -5.23 7.97
CA GLU A 45 10.17 -5.80 6.61
C GLU A 45 9.10 -6.88 6.40
N TRP A 46 8.90 -7.74 7.41
CA TRP A 46 7.87 -8.76 7.36
C TRP A 46 6.46 -8.16 7.20
N VAL A 47 6.13 -7.14 8.00
CA VAL A 47 4.84 -6.45 7.93
C VAL A 47 4.65 -5.76 6.58
N GLU A 48 5.63 -4.98 6.15
CA GLU A 48 5.56 -4.17 4.93
C GLU A 48 5.41 -5.03 3.68
N TYR A 49 6.18 -6.12 3.60
CA TYR A 49 6.06 -7.08 2.51
C TYR A 49 4.64 -7.66 2.42
N HIS A 50 4.08 -8.10 3.54
CA HIS A 50 2.77 -8.77 3.52
C HIS A 50 1.63 -7.78 3.22
N PHE A 51 1.74 -6.53 3.68
CA PHE A 51 0.83 -5.46 3.26
C PHE A 51 0.93 -5.16 1.77
N PHE A 52 2.14 -5.04 1.22
CA PHE A 52 2.36 -4.93 -0.22
C PHE A 52 1.74 -6.10 -0.99
N ALA A 53 1.86 -7.32 -0.47
CA ALA A 53 1.30 -8.53 -1.07
C ALA A 53 -0.24 -8.65 -0.95
N GLY A 54 -0.91 -7.67 -0.35
CA GLY A 54 -2.37 -7.55 -0.30
C GLY A 54 -3.02 -8.07 0.98
N VAL A 55 -2.30 -8.10 2.11
CA VAL A 55 -2.88 -8.36 3.43
C VAL A 55 -3.57 -7.11 3.96
N ASP A 56 -4.81 -7.24 4.42
CA ASP A 56 -5.60 -6.11 4.91
C ASP A 56 -5.37 -5.81 6.40
N THR A 57 -5.06 -6.84 7.19
CA THR A 57 -4.87 -6.73 8.66
C THR A 57 -3.97 -7.83 9.21
N ILE A 58 -3.10 -7.48 10.14
CA ILE A 58 -2.25 -8.42 10.86
C ILE A 58 -2.63 -8.43 12.33
N PHE A 59 -2.90 -9.62 12.87
CA PHE A 59 -3.07 -9.88 14.30
C PHE A 59 -1.70 -10.29 14.85
N LEU A 60 -1.05 -9.38 15.57
CA LEU A 60 0.32 -9.54 16.04
C LEU A 60 0.32 -9.79 17.55
N PHE A 61 0.69 -11.00 17.93
CA PHE A 61 0.85 -11.43 19.30
C PHE A 61 2.34 -11.44 19.66
N ASP A 62 2.75 -10.47 20.47
CA ASP A 62 4.09 -10.36 21.02
C ASP A 62 4.16 -11.08 22.37
N HIS A 63 4.80 -12.25 22.37
CA HIS A 63 4.95 -13.06 23.56
C HIS A 63 6.29 -12.79 24.22
N ASN A 64 6.28 -12.11 25.37
CA ASN A 64 7.42 -12.04 26.27
C ASN A 64 8.73 -11.57 25.59
N SER A 65 8.63 -10.66 24.61
CA SER A 65 9.81 -10.01 24.06
C SER A 65 10.51 -9.17 25.14
N THR A 66 11.84 -9.19 25.11
CA THR A 66 12.72 -8.43 25.99
C THR A 66 12.47 -6.94 25.82
N THR A 67 12.34 -6.51 24.57
CA THR A 67 11.86 -5.19 24.18
C THR A 67 10.55 -5.39 23.42
N PRO A 68 9.41 -4.87 23.90
CA PRO A 68 8.15 -4.94 23.16
C PRO A 68 8.31 -4.45 21.72
N MET A 69 7.79 -5.21 20.77
CA MET A 69 7.99 -4.96 19.33
C MET A 69 7.08 -3.86 18.76
N VAL A 70 6.19 -3.28 19.57
CA VAL A 70 5.23 -2.26 19.11
C VAL A 70 5.90 -1.05 18.45
N ALA A 71 7.10 -0.67 18.90
CA ALA A 71 7.82 0.48 18.34
C ALA A 71 8.11 0.33 16.84
N GLU A 72 8.35 -0.90 16.37
CA GLU A 72 8.67 -1.19 14.96
C GLU A 72 7.46 -1.00 14.03
N VAL A 73 6.24 -1.00 14.59
CA VAL A 73 5.00 -1.07 13.83
C VAL A 73 3.92 -0.12 14.37
N SER A 74 4.32 0.87 15.15
CA SER A 74 3.41 1.76 15.88
C SER A 74 2.52 2.58 14.96
N ASP A 75 3.04 2.98 13.80
CA ASP A 75 2.32 3.60 12.70
C ASP A 75 1.19 2.70 12.19
N TYR A 76 1.48 1.43 11.88
CA TYR A 76 0.46 0.50 11.40
C TYR A 76 -0.57 0.09 12.48
N VAL A 77 -0.20 0.18 13.76
CA VAL A 77 -1.15 0.05 14.88
C VAL A 77 -2.07 1.26 14.94
N ALA A 78 -1.53 2.47 14.80
CA ALA A 78 -2.33 3.71 14.77
C ALA A 78 -3.30 3.75 13.57
N GLU A 79 -2.89 3.23 12.41
CA GLU A 79 -3.74 3.04 11.21
C GLU A 79 -4.84 1.97 11.40
N GLY A 80 -4.79 1.16 12.47
CA GLY A 80 -5.71 0.05 12.67
C GLY A 80 -5.50 -1.14 11.72
N ARG A 81 -4.35 -1.19 11.04
CA ARG A 81 -3.95 -2.31 10.17
C ARG A 81 -3.26 -3.42 10.94
N ILE A 82 -2.74 -3.13 12.12
CA ILE A 82 -2.18 -4.12 13.05
C ILE A 82 -2.93 -4.11 14.37
N GLN A 83 -3.39 -5.29 14.78
CA GLN A 83 -3.90 -5.53 16.12
C GLN A 83 -2.79 -6.13 16.97
N TYR A 84 -2.09 -5.27 17.71
CA TYR A 84 -0.95 -5.64 18.53
C TYR A 84 -1.38 -6.05 19.94
N THR A 85 -0.96 -7.23 20.38
CA THR A 85 -1.20 -7.75 21.73
C THR A 85 0.12 -8.19 22.35
N TYR A 86 0.57 -7.48 23.39
CA TYR A 86 1.70 -7.92 24.22
C TYR A 86 1.23 -8.74 25.41
N PHE A 87 1.89 -9.86 25.69
CA PHE A 87 1.53 -10.71 26.82
C PHE A 87 2.70 -11.59 27.30
N THR A 88 2.64 -11.99 28.57
CA THR A 88 3.74 -12.66 29.30
C THR A 88 3.35 -14.00 29.90
N SER A 89 2.26 -14.61 29.42
CA SER A 89 1.79 -15.90 29.95
C SER A 89 2.83 -17.01 29.83
N GLY A 90 2.82 -17.99 30.74
CA GLY A 90 3.67 -19.16 30.63
C GLY A 90 3.47 -19.93 29.31
N SER A 91 4.54 -20.57 28.83
CA SER A 91 4.53 -21.47 27.67
C SER A 91 4.79 -22.91 28.14
N PRO A 92 3.78 -23.59 28.72
CA PRO A 92 3.96 -24.97 29.17
C PRO A 92 4.14 -25.89 27.96
N ARG A 93 5.01 -26.90 28.10
CA ARG A 93 5.00 -28.04 27.17
C ARG A 93 3.69 -28.77 27.35
N VAL A 94 2.95 -28.92 26.26
CA VAL A 94 1.65 -29.58 26.23
C VAL A 94 1.66 -30.69 25.18
N GLU A 95 0.74 -31.63 25.31
CA GLU A 95 0.63 -32.78 24.39
C GLU A 95 -0.12 -32.43 23.09
N THR A 96 -1.06 -31.49 23.13
CA THR A 96 -1.85 -31.11 21.96
C THR A 96 -1.48 -29.71 21.46
N PHE A 97 -1.59 -29.50 20.15
CA PHE A 97 -1.36 -28.19 19.56
C PHE A 97 -2.30 -27.12 20.13
N ALA A 98 -3.59 -27.44 20.24
CA ALA A 98 -4.65 -26.54 20.67
C ALA A 98 -4.43 -26.00 22.09
N ASP A 99 -3.93 -26.86 22.99
CA ASP A 99 -3.62 -26.47 24.37
C ASP A 99 -2.33 -25.67 24.49
N GLY A 100 -1.53 -25.60 23.42
CA GLY A 100 -0.25 -24.92 23.41
C GLY A 100 -0.39 -23.42 23.23
N LEU A 101 0.67 -22.68 23.53
CA LEU A 101 0.70 -21.23 23.37
C LEU A 101 0.30 -20.81 21.93
N GLN A 102 0.93 -21.43 20.92
CA GLN A 102 0.65 -21.11 19.52
C GLN A 102 -0.77 -21.51 19.10
N GLY A 103 -1.28 -22.67 19.55
CA GLY A 103 -2.65 -23.09 19.26
C GLY A 103 -3.70 -22.18 19.85
N ARG A 104 -3.52 -21.73 21.10
CA ARG A 104 -4.43 -20.75 21.74
C ARG A 104 -4.43 -19.41 21.02
N VAL A 105 -3.26 -18.91 20.60
CA VAL A 105 -3.17 -17.68 19.80
C VAL A 105 -3.86 -17.85 18.45
N PHE A 106 -3.65 -18.98 17.78
CA PHE A 106 -4.30 -19.25 16.49
C PHE A 106 -5.82 -19.36 16.64
N GLN A 107 -6.30 -20.00 17.71
CA GLN A 107 -7.72 -20.06 18.05
C GLN A 107 -8.30 -18.67 18.24
N GLN A 108 -7.60 -17.80 18.97
CA GLN A 108 -8.01 -16.42 19.18
C GLN A 108 -8.06 -15.64 17.87
N CYS A 109 -7.08 -15.81 16.98
CA CYS A 109 -7.10 -15.22 15.63
C CYS A 109 -8.33 -15.68 14.82
N PHE A 110 -8.66 -16.99 14.84
CA PHE A 110 -9.88 -17.49 14.22
C PHE A 110 -11.15 -16.81 14.77
N GLU A 111 -11.25 -16.68 16.09
CA GLU A 111 -12.41 -16.09 16.77
C GLU A 111 -12.57 -14.59 16.48
N GLN A 112 -11.45 -13.86 16.37
CA GLN A 112 -11.46 -12.44 16.08
C GLN A 112 -11.75 -12.13 14.61
N ALA A 113 -11.23 -12.94 13.68
CA ALA A 113 -11.31 -12.67 12.25
C ALA A 113 -12.53 -13.27 11.56
N ARG A 114 -13.11 -14.36 12.09
CA ARG A 114 -14.25 -15.03 11.47
C ARG A 114 -15.46 -14.09 11.38
N GLY A 115 -16.05 -14.00 10.19
CA GLY A 115 -17.14 -13.08 9.87
C GLY A 115 -16.67 -11.71 9.36
N TYR A 116 -15.38 -11.39 9.47
CA TYR A 116 -14.78 -10.16 8.95
C TYR A 116 -13.82 -10.40 7.81
N PHE A 117 -13.12 -11.54 7.80
CA PHE A 117 -12.17 -11.89 6.74
C PHE A 117 -12.61 -13.17 6.04
N LYS A 118 -12.35 -13.24 4.73
CA LYS A 118 -12.54 -14.49 3.97
C LYS A 118 -11.39 -15.46 4.24
N TRP A 119 -10.16 -14.95 4.23
CA TRP A 119 -8.94 -15.73 4.35
C TRP A 119 -8.09 -15.26 5.52
N MET A 120 -7.35 -16.19 6.13
CA MET A 120 -6.33 -15.89 7.12
C MET A 120 -5.10 -16.79 6.92
N ALA A 121 -3.93 -16.18 6.81
CA ALA A 121 -2.67 -16.92 6.89
C ALA A 121 -2.17 -16.98 8.33
N PHE A 122 -1.53 -18.10 8.66
CA PHE A 122 -0.88 -18.31 9.95
C PHE A 122 0.59 -18.59 9.67
N THR A 123 1.49 -17.73 10.13
CA THR A 123 2.91 -17.77 9.76
C THR A 123 3.79 -17.45 10.95
N ASP A 124 5.05 -17.83 10.85
CA ASP A 124 6.11 -17.43 11.76
C ASP A 124 6.82 -16.17 11.22
N LEU A 125 7.55 -15.45 12.07
CA LEU A 125 8.23 -14.20 11.66
C LEU A 125 9.37 -14.44 10.66
N ASP A 126 9.91 -15.65 10.64
CA ASP A 126 10.93 -16.12 9.70
C ASP A 126 10.33 -16.71 8.41
N GLU A 127 9.03 -16.55 8.18
CA GLU A 127 8.32 -17.06 6.99
C GLU A 127 7.66 -15.95 6.18
N PHE A 128 7.95 -15.90 4.87
CA PHE A 128 7.32 -14.95 3.94
C PHE A 128 6.47 -15.68 2.89
N LEU A 129 5.23 -15.22 2.68
CA LEU A 129 4.36 -15.73 1.61
C LEU A 129 4.72 -15.10 0.26
N ILE A 130 5.59 -15.75 -0.49
CA ILE A 130 6.13 -15.29 -1.77
C ILE A 130 5.20 -15.70 -2.91
N VAL A 131 4.51 -14.72 -3.51
CA VAL A 131 3.92 -14.88 -4.86
C VAL A 131 5.02 -15.04 -5.89
N THR A 132 5.13 -16.20 -6.52
CA THR A 132 6.21 -16.59 -7.43
C THR A 132 5.80 -16.48 -8.90
N ASP A 133 4.51 -16.50 -9.19
CA ASP A 133 3.99 -16.41 -10.56
C ASP A 133 3.64 -14.94 -10.89
N PRO A 134 4.32 -14.32 -11.87
CA PRO A 134 4.17 -12.90 -12.20
C PRO A 134 2.75 -12.55 -12.68
N LYS A 135 1.95 -13.51 -13.16
CA LYS A 135 0.58 -13.25 -13.62
C LYS A 135 -0.34 -12.73 -12.51
N TYR A 136 0.02 -12.96 -11.25
CA TYR A 136 -0.74 -12.50 -10.09
C TYR A 136 -0.25 -11.15 -9.55
N ASN A 137 0.72 -10.51 -10.21
CA ASN A 137 1.23 -9.17 -9.86
C ASN A 137 1.52 -9.01 -8.35
N HIS A 138 2.25 -9.98 -7.79
CA HIS A 138 2.62 -10.04 -6.37
C HIS A 138 1.46 -10.12 -5.36
N SER A 139 0.21 -10.25 -5.81
CA SER A 139 -0.99 -10.25 -4.96
C SER A 139 -1.36 -11.67 -4.48
N ILE A 140 -1.26 -11.90 -3.17
CA ILE A 140 -1.78 -13.12 -2.54
C ILE A 140 -3.31 -13.22 -2.76
N PRO A 141 -4.10 -12.15 -2.55
CA PRO A 141 -5.54 -12.17 -2.85
C PRO A 141 -5.90 -12.64 -4.27
N ALA A 142 -5.12 -12.23 -5.28
CA ALA A 142 -5.37 -12.62 -6.67
C ALA A 142 -5.27 -14.15 -6.89
N ILE A 143 -4.39 -14.83 -6.15
CA ILE A 143 -4.31 -16.29 -6.13
C ILE A 143 -5.54 -16.87 -5.42
N LEU A 144 -5.82 -16.39 -4.20
CA LEU A 144 -6.85 -16.94 -3.32
C LEU A 144 -8.27 -16.89 -3.92
N ARG A 145 -8.57 -15.87 -4.75
CA ARG A 145 -9.87 -15.75 -5.44
C ARG A 145 -10.21 -16.95 -6.32
N ASN A 146 -9.20 -17.67 -6.83
CA ASN A 146 -9.42 -18.87 -7.64
C ASN A 146 -9.81 -20.10 -6.80
N TYR A 147 -9.71 -20.01 -5.47
CA TYR A 147 -9.84 -21.14 -4.56
C TYR A 147 -10.86 -20.90 -3.43
N GLU A 148 -11.76 -19.92 -3.56
CA GLU A 148 -12.77 -19.60 -2.54
C GLU A 148 -13.73 -20.76 -2.20
N SER A 149 -13.83 -21.76 -3.08
CA SER A 149 -14.60 -22.98 -2.87
C SER A 149 -13.88 -24.03 -1.99
N HIS A 150 -12.63 -23.79 -1.58
CA HIS A 150 -11.80 -24.69 -0.79
C HIS A 150 -11.62 -24.24 0.65
N GLY A 151 -11.24 -25.18 1.52
CA GLY A 151 -11.05 -24.93 2.95
C GLY A 151 -9.74 -24.23 3.28
N ALA A 152 -8.72 -24.41 2.45
CA ALA A 152 -7.47 -23.68 2.54
C ALA A 152 -6.74 -23.69 1.20
N VAL A 153 -5.82 -22.75 0.99
CA VAL A 153 -4.78 -22.83 -0.02
C VAL A 153 -3.49 -23.25 0.67
N VAL A 154 -2.81 -24.30 0.18
CA VAL A 154 -1.54 -24.77 0.76
C VAL A 154 -0.35 -24.31 -0.08
N ALA A 155 0.68 -23.81 0.59
CA ALA A 155 1.92 -23.36 -0.03
C ALA A 155 3.10 -24.21 0.47
N HIS A 156 3.99 -24.58 -0.45
CA HIS A 156 5.19 -25.35 -0.13
C HIS A 156 6.21 -24.52 0.65
N TRP A 157 6.88 -25.17 1.59
CA TRP A 157 7.99 -24.59 2.34
C TRP A 157 9.29 -24.66 1.51
N VAL A 158 9.84 -23.50 1.23
CA VAL A 158 11.17 -23.30 0.63
C VAL A 158 12.07 -22.74 1.72
N ARG A 159 13.09 -23.51 2.12
CA ARG A 159 14.00 -23.12 3.20
C ARG A 159 15.21 -22.38 2.65
N LEU A 160 15.51 -21.21 3.21
CA LEU A 160 16.64 -20.38 2.83
C LEU A 160 17.76 -20.49 3.86
N GLY A 161 18.97 -20.66 3.37
CA GLY A 161 20.19 -20.71 4.18
C GLY A 161 20.69 -19.32 4.57
N SER A 162 21.65 -19.29 5.48
CA SER A 162 22.38 -18.12 5.99
C SER A 162 23.33 -17.51 4.97
N MET A 163 23.70 -18.25 3.91
CA MET A 163 24.75 -17.85 2.97
C MET A 163 26.10 -17.54 3.63
N GLY A 164 26.37 -18.11 4.81
CA GLY A 164 27.56 -17.84 5.60
C GLY A 164 27.52 -16.51 6.36
N ILE A 165 26.38 -15.81 6.37
CA ILE A 165 26.22 -14.54 7.06
C ILE A 165 26.00 -14.80 8.55
N GLU A 166 26.90 -14.27 9.38
CA GLU A 166 26.82 -14.44 10.83
C GLU A 166 25.82 -13.48 11.49
N ARG A 167 25.78 -12.22 11.03
CA ARG A 167 24.83 -11.17 11.46
C ARG A 167 24.50 -10.30 10.25
N LEU A 168 23.25 -9.87 10.08
CA LEU A 168 22.98 -8.81 9.09
C LEU A 168 23.60 -7.49 9.56
N ALA A 169 23.92 -6.60 8.63
CA ALA A 169 24.28 -5.22 8.94
C ALA A 169 23.05 -4.40 9.38
N GLU A 170 23.29 -3.21 9.94
CA GLU A 170 22.20 -2.28 10.28
C GLU A 170 21.39 -1.93 9.02
N GLY A 171 20.07 -2.02 9.13
CA GLY A 171 19.14 -1.77 8.03
C GLY A 171 19.18 -2.80 6.89
N GLN A 172 19.89 -3.92 7.01
CA GLN A 172 19.83 -4.99 6.03
C GLN A 172 18.65 -5.93 6.35
N GLY A 173 17.79 -6.18 5.36
CA GLY A 173 16.62 -7.07 5.48
C GLY A 173 16.93 -8.55 5.20
N MET A 174 15.96 -9.42 5.44
CA MET A 174 15.99 -10.86 5.16
C MET A 174 15.83 -11.15 3.67
N LEU A 175 14.83 -10.56 3.01
CA LEU A 175 14.52 -10.82 1.59
C LEU A 175 15.66 -10.46 0.62
N PRO A 176 16.43 -9.35 0.78
CA PRO A 176 17.50 -8.99 -0.15
C PRO A 176 18.74 -9.82 0.08
N THR A 177 18.86 -10.38 1.28
CA THR A 177 20.11 -10.94 1.78
C THR A 177 20.20 -12.42 1.53
N PHE A 178 19.16 -13.17 1.88
CA PHE A 178 19.19 -14.62 1.78
C PHE A 178 18.49 -15.05 0.51
N THR A 179 19.27 -15.47 -0.47
CA THR A 179 18.81 -15.85 -1.81
C THR A 179 19.16 -17.29 -2.17
N LYS A 180 19.82 -18.02 -1.26
CA LYS A 180 20.14 -19.44 -1.44
C LYS A 180 19.17 -20.31 -0.68
N CYS A 181 18.56 -21.27 -1.37
CA CYS A 181 17.53 -22.13 -0.83
C CYS A 181 17.79 -23.62 -1.08
N MET A 182 17.17 -24.44 -0.24
CA MET A 182 17.10 -25.88 -0.44
C MET A 182 16.09 -26.23 -1.53
N MET A 183 16.22 -27.42 -2.14
CA MET A 183 15.16 -27.99 -2.97
C MET A 183 13.81 -27.95 -2.22
N PRO A 184 12.71 -27.55 -2.89
CA PRO A 184 11.37 -27.64 -2.33
C PRO A 184 11.11 -29.05 -1.80
N ASN A 185 10.50 -29.14 -0.62
CA ASN A 185 10.18 -30.41 0.00
C ASN A 185 8.65 -30.55 0.12
N SER A 186 8.19 -31.73 0.56
CA SER A 186 6.76 -32.01 0.66
C SER A 186 6.02 -31.21 1.74
N HIS A 187 6.74 -30.56 2.66
CA HIS A 187 6.15 -29.80 3.75
C HIS A 187 5.44 -28.56 3.25
N MET A 188 4.27 -28.29 3.80
CA MET A 188 3.42 -27.17 3.42
C MET A 188 2.83 -26.51 4.64
N LYS A 189 2.34 -25.28 4.44
CA LYS A 189 1.51 -24.57 5.41
C LYS A 189 0.34 -23.90 4.68
N GLY A 190 -0.81 -23.88 5.34
CA GLY A 190 -2.07 -23.45 4.77
C GLY A 190 -2.41 -21.98 5.05
N ILE A 191 -3.12 -21.38 4.10
CA ILE A 191 -3.89 -20.14 4.25
C ILE A 191 -5.36 -20.56 4.38
N ALA A 192 -5.95 -20.35 5.56
CA ALA A 192 -7.27 -20.82 5.92
C ALA A 192 -8.39 -19.98 5.28
N ASN A 193 -9.40 -20.63 4.71
CA ASN A 193 -10.68 -19.98 4.40
C ASN A 193 -11.54 -20.00 5.67
N LEU A 194 -11.82 -18.84 6.25
CA LEU A 194 -12.46 -18.73 7.57
C LEU A 194 -13.92 -19.22 7.60
N ASP A 195 -14.55 -19.36 6.42
CA ASP A 195 -15.87 -19.96 6.28
C ASP A 195 -15.84 -21.48 6.39
N PHE A 196 -14.70 -22.14 6.22
CA PHE A 196 -14.63 -23.60 6.14
C PHE A 196 -13.57 -24.22 7.04
N ALA A 197 -12.56 -23.45 7.45
CA ALA A 197 -11.47 -23.90 8.29
C ALA A 197 -11.63 -23.48 9.75
N SER A 198 -11.16 -24.35 10.64
CA SER A 198 -10.95 -24.09 12.07
C SER A 198 -9.57 -24.63 12.48
N LEU A 199 -9.15 -24.31 13.71
CA LEU A 199 -7.88 -24.78 14.26
C LEU A 199 -7.67 -26.28 14.01
N GLY A 200 -6.53 -26.64 13.44
CA GLY A 200 -6.17 -28.03 13.18
C GLY A 200 -5.31 -28.64 14.29
N LYS A 201 -4.73 -29.81 13.99
CA LYS A 201 -3.87 -30.55 14.92
C LYS A 201 -2.45 -29.99 15.06
N ASN A 202 -2.07 -29.01 14.23
CA ASN A 202 -0.75 -28.38 14.22
C ASN A 202 -0.83 -26.99 13.59
N ALA A 203 0.27 -26.24 13.62
CA ALA A 203 0.37 -24.87 13.09
C ALA A 203 0.35 -24.78 11.55
N HIS A 204 0.40 -25.90 10.84
CA HIS A 204 0.57 -25.93 9.39
C HIS A 204 -0.74 -26.15 8.64
N MET A 205 -1.71 -26.84 9.26
CA MET A 205 -2.93 -27.29 8.60
C MET A 205 -4.15 -27.14 9.49
N PHE A 206 -5.32 -27.15 8.85
CA PHE A 206 -6.60 -26.87 9.50
C PHE A 206 -7.54 -28.08 9.48
N THR A 207 -8.56 -28.02 10.32
CA THR A 207 -9.73 -28.88 10.21
C THR A 207 -10.77 -28.19 9.34
N TYR A 208 -11.38 -28.93 8.42
CA TYR A 208 -12.34 -28.40 7.45
C TYR A 208 -13.75 -28.91 7.73
N ARG A 209 -14.77 -28.11 7.41
CA ARG A 209 -16.20 -28.50 7.42
C ARG A 209 -16.75 -28.63 6.00
N GLU A 210 -17.97 -29.14 5.89
CA GLU A 210 -18.73 -29.17 4.61
C GLU A 210 -18.01 -29.91 3.47
N GLY A 211 -17.26 -30.96 3.80
CA GLY A 211 -16.50 -31.74 2.81
C GLY A 211 -15.38 -30.96 2.12
N LYS A 212 -15.00 -29.79 2.64
CA LYS A 212 -13.92 -28.97 2.10
C LYS A 212 -12.55 -29.54 2.45
N HIS A 213 -11.57 -29.19 1.62
CA HIS A 213 -10.19 -29.65 1.74
C HIS A 213 -9.23 -28.48 1.50
N GLY A 214 -7.99 -28.62 1.95
CA GLY A 214 -6.90 -27.77 1.49
C GLY A 214 -6.56 -28.10 0.03
N VAL A 215 -6.24 -27.10 -0.78
CA VAL A 215 -5.90 -27.25 -2.19
C VAL A 215 -4.52 -26.69 -2.49
N ARG A 216 -3.72 -27.43 -3.25
CA ARG A 216 -2.44 -26.99 -3.78
C ARG A 216 -2.66 -26.26 -5.10
N PRO A 217 -2.31 -24.96 -5.18
CA PRO A 217 -2.41 -24.23 -6.44
C PRO A 217 -1.51 -24.85 -7.52
N GLY A 218 -1.96 -24.82 -8.77
CA GLY A 218 -1.22 -25.34 -9.92
C GLY A 218 -1.76 -26.68 -10.42
N ASP A 219 -1.91 -27.68 -9.54
CA ASP A 219 -2.42 -29.01 -9.90
C ASP A 219 -3.76 -29.38 -9.23
N ASN A 220 -4.29 -28.52 -8.37
CA ASN A 220 -5.52 -28.73 -7.61
C ASN A 220 -5.51 -29.99 -6.75
N ALA A 221 -4.33 -30.53 -6.41
CA ALA A 221 -4.25 -31.66 -5.51
C ALA A 221 -4.76 -31.25 -4.12
N THR A 222 -5.54 -32.12 -3.46
CA THR A 222 -6.20 -31.80 -2.21
C THR A 222 -5.64 -32.57 -1.01
N THR A 223 -5.83 -32.01 0.18
CA THR A 223 -5.43 -32.60 1.46
C THR A 223 -6.50 -32.41 2.53
N ALA A 224 -6.79 -33.47 3.29
CA ALA A 224 -7.74 -33.46 4.41
C ALA A 224 -7.12 -32.97 5.74
N GLY A 225 -6.02 -32.20 5.67
CA GLY A 225 -5.31 -31.67 6.84
C GLY A 225 -3.89 -32.24 7.04
N ALA A 226 -3.33 -32.92 6.05
CA ALA A 226 -1.94 -33.35 6.05
C ALA A 226 -1.00 -32.18 5.68
N HIS A 227 0.03 -31.97 6.50
CA HIS A 227 1.04 -30.90 6.34
C HIS A 227 2.19 -31.28 5.40
N ALA A 228 2.10 -32.45 4.79
CA ALA A 228 3.03 -32.91 3.78
C ALA A 228 2.26 -33.47 2.59
N MET A 229 2.58 -33.01 1.38
CA MET A 229 2.08 -33.59 0.14
C MET A 229 3.24 -34.04 -0.75
N PRO A 230 3.19 -35.28 -1.28
CA PRO A 230 4.24 -35.78 -2.15
C PRO A 230 4.29 -34.97 -3.46
N ASN A 231 5.39 -35.16 -4.20
CA ASN A 231 5.63 -34.54 -5.50
C ASN A 231 5.53 -33.01 -5.40
N PRO A 232 6.49 -32.33 -4.74
CA PRO A 232 6.52 -30.88 -4.74
C PRO A 232 6.61 -30.39 -6.19
N ILE A 233 5.84 -29.35 -6.48
CA ILE A 233 5.75 -28.71 -7.80
C ILE A 233 5.97 -27.22 -7.61
N ASP A 234 6.32 -26.54 -8.70
CA ASP A 234 6.27 -25.08 -8.73
C ASP A 234 4.81 -24.65 -8.64
N THR A 235 4.55 -23.79 -7.66
CA THR A 235 3.22 -23.25 -7.39
C THR A 235 3.31 -21.73 -7.43
N PRO A 236 2.22 -21.02 -7.74
CA PRO A 236 2.19 -19.55 -7.81
C PRO A 236 2.43 -18.83 -6.46
N ILE A 237 2.51 -19.58 -5.37
CA ILE A 237 2.79 -19.07 -4.03
C ILE A 237 3.61 -20.08 -3.23
N ALA A 238 4.71 -19.62 -2.64
CA ALA A 238 5.58 -20.41 -1.78
C ALA A 238 5.77 -19.73 -0.42
N ILE A 239 6.15 -20.49 0.60
CA ILE A 239 6.57 -19.93 1.88
C ILE A 239 8.08 -19.99 1.95
N TYR A 240 8.72 -18.82 1.93
CA TYR A 240 10.15 -18.69 2.15
C TYR A 240 10.41 -18.69 3.65
N HIS A 241 10.97 -19.78 4.16
CA HIS A 241 11.34 -19.93 5.56
C HIS A 241 12.84 -19.69 5.71
N PHE A 242 13.21 -18.60 6.35
CA PHE A 242 14.60 -18.19 6.53
C PHE A 242 15.22 -18.85 7.76
N ASN A 243 16.38 -19.50 7.60
CA ASN A 243 17.19 -19.90 8.76
C ASN A 243 17.76 -18.68 9.50
N GLY A 244 18.01 -17.60 8.76
CA GLY A 244 18.58 -16.35 9.26
C GLY A 244 20.08 -16.42 9.57
N PRO A 245 20.68 -15.32 10.07
CA PRO A 245 22.10 -15.26 10.36
C PRO A 245 22.54 -16.27 11.42
N THR A 246 23.71 -16.88 11.23
CA THR A 246 24.19 -17.97 12.09
C THR A 246 24.33 -17.57 13.55
N GLN A 247 24.83 -16.36 13.83
CA GLN A 247 25.03 -15.92 15.21
C GLN A 247 23.71 -15.49 15.86
N ASP A 248 22.81 -14.85 15.11
CA ASP A 248 21.47 -14.49 15.58
C ASP A 248 20.67 -15.76 15.95
N TRP A 249 20.79 -16.82 15.12
CA TRP A 249 20.20 -18.13 15.42
C TRP A 249 20.78 -18.75 16.70
N LYS A 250 22.12 -18.75 16.86
CA LYS A 250 22.80 -19.26 18.08
C LYS A 250 22.31 -18.53 19.33
N ASP A 251 22.22 -17.20 19.26
CA ASP A 251 21.77 -16.36 20.38
C ASP A 251 20.29 -16.57 20.69
N ARG A 252 19.45 -16.80 19.67
CA ARG A 252 18.03 -17.17 19.82
C ARG A 252 17.86 -18.52 20.50
N VAL A 253 18.54 -19.58 20.04
CA VAL A 253 18.34 -20.95 20.57
C VAL A 253 18.83 -21.09 22.01
N LYS A 254 19.84 -20.32 22.44
CA LYS A 254 20.24 -20.25 23.86
C LYS A 254 19.10 -19.77 24.78
N ARG A 255 18.28 -18.84 24.29
CA ARG A 255 17.18 -18.21 25.06
C ARG A 255 15.82 -18.88 24.81
N LEU A 256 15.63 -19.43 23.61
CA LEU A 256 14.37 -19.93 23.05
C LEU A 256 14.58 -21.26 22.30
N GLY A 257 15.24 -22.23 22.92
CA GLY A 257 15.58 -23.51 22.28
C GLY A 257 14.37 -24.32 21.78
N ALA A 258 13.20 -24.10 22.38
CA ALA A 258 11.95 -24.73 21.97
C ALA A 258 11.18 -23.97 20.86
N GLY A 259 11.73 -22.84 20.40
CA GLY A 259 11.00 -21.84 19.61
C GLY A 259 9.92 -21.13 20.43
N VAL A 260 9.15 -20.25 19.78
CA VAL A 260 8.02 -19.54 20.42
C VAL A 260 6.86 -20.49 20.70
N SER A 261 6.66 -21.51 19.86
CA SER A 261 5.60 -22.49 20.03
C SER A 261 5.78 -23.42 21.23
N GLY A 262 7.02 -23.59 21.72
CA GLY A 262 7.35 -24.51 22.80
C GLY A 262 7.30 -26.00 22.41
N MET A 263 7.00 -26.32 21.15
CA MET A 263 6.77 -27.69 20.66
C MET A 263 7.90 -28.27 19.82
N THR A 264 8.87 -27.45 19.41
CA THR A 264 10.00 -27.91 18.57
C THR A 264 11.28 -27.97 19.37
N THR A 265 12.31 -28.67 18.89
CA THR A 265 13.67 -28.56 19.42
C THR A 265 14.59 -28.21 18.27
N LYS A 266 15.21 -27.03 18.31
CA LYS A 266 16.15 -26.58 17.27
C LYS A 266 17.57 -26.97 17.70
N THR A 267 18.30 -27.69 16.85
CA THR A 267 19.69 -28.11 17.12
C THR A 267 20.67 -27.50 16.11
N ALA A 268 21.93 -27.36 16.50
CA ALA A 268 22.99 -26.86 15.60
C ALA A 268 23.13 -27.76 14.37
N TYR A 269 23.06 -29.07 14.56
CA TYR A 269 23.08 -30.05 13.48
C TYR A 269 21.97 -29.81 12.45
N MET A 270 20.72 -29.56 12.88
CA MET A 270 19.62 -29.26 11.95
C MET A 270 19.89 -27.99 11.15
N TYR A 271 20.38 -26.94 11.83
CA TYR A 271 20.74 -25.68 11.17
C TYR A 271 21.81 -25.91 10.09
N GLU A 272 22.92 -26.56 10.45
CA GLU A 272 24.05 -26.83 9.53
C GLU A 272 23.66 -27.70 8.34
N VAL A 273 22.77 -28.67 8.53
CA VAL A 273 22.27 -29.51 7.42
C VAL A 273 21.43 -28.67 6.47
N TYR A 274 20.54 -27.82 6.99
CA TYR A 274 19.72 -26.96 6.14
C TYR A 274 20.57 -25.92 5.41
N ASP A 275 21.53 -25.33 6.10
CA ASP A 275 22.42 -24.31 5.56
C ASP A 275 23.31 -24.86 4.43
N ARG A 276 23.93 -26.01 4.65
CA ARG A 276 24.78 -26.69 3.65
C ARG A 276 24.02 -27.10 2.39
N ASN A 277 22.75 -27.46 2.54
CA ASN A 277 21.90 -27.91 1.44
C ASN A 277 21.19 -26.76 0.72
N ALA A 278 21.34 -25.53 1.18
CA ALA A 278 20.77 -24.35 0.53
C ALA A 278 21.69 -23.87 -0.61
N THR A 279 21.57 -24.51 -1.78
CA THR A 279 22.47 -24.29 -2.92
C THR A 279 21.81 -23.65 -4.14
N LEU A 280 20.47 -23.65 -4.22
CA LEU A 280 19.69 -23.14 -5.36
C LEU A 280 19.46 -21.63 -5.25
N ASP A 281 19.28 -20.98 -6.39
CA ASP A 281 18.91 -19.56 -6.47
C ASP A 281 17.40 -19.37 -6.27
N CYS A 282 17.02 -18.69 -5.18
CA CYS A 282 15.68 -18.29 -4.82
C CYS A 282 15.60 -16.77 -4.67
N THR A 283 15.57 -16.04 -5.80
CA THR A 283 15.64 -14.57 -5.83
C THR A 283 14.28 -13.87 -5.86
N ALA A 284 13.17 -14.62 -5.88
CA ALA A 284 11.83 -14.03 -5.95
C ALA A 284 11.48 -13.10 -4.77
N GLY A 285 12.23 -13.18 -3.66
CA GLY A 285 12.15 -12.20 -2.56
C GLY A 285 12.83 -10.86 -2.90
N VAL A 286 13.99 -10.91 -3.59
CA VAL A 286 14.80 -9.73 -3.95
C VAL A 286 14.06 -8.82 -4.92
N ASP A 287 13.45 -9.40 -5.95
CA ASP A 287 12.75 -8.66 -7.01
C ASP A 287 11.61 -7.79 -6.47
N LYS A 288 11.14 -8.08 -5.25
CA LYS A 288 10.01 -7.40 -4.63
C LYS A 288 10.43 -6.25 -3.73
N ILE A 289 11.66 -6.22 -3.23
CA ILE A 289 12.13 -5.21 -2.27
C ILE A 289 12.11 -3.82 -2.88
N PHE A 290 12.48 -3.70 -4.14
CA PHE A 290 12.35 -2.44 -4.88
C PHE A 290 10.91 -1.93 -4.99
N LEU A 291 9.92 -2.75 -4.64
CA LEU A 291 8.50 -2.41 -4.67
C LEU A 291 7.94 -2.02 -3.28
N PHE A 292 8.64 -2.29 -2.18
CA PHE A 292 8.15 -2.00 -0.81
C PHE A 292 9.22 -1.56 0.22
N ASP A 293 10.52 -1.56 -0.08
CA ASP A 293 11.58 -1.16 0.87
C ASP A 293 11.61 0.37 1.01
N HIS A 294 11.04 0.81 2.12
CA HIS A 294 10.79 2.19 2.49
C HIS A 294 11.92 2.78 3.34
N LYS A 295 13.19 2.58 2.98
CA LYS A 295 14.27 3.43 3.53
C LYS A 295 14.23 4.86 2.97
N SER A 296 13.14 5.54 3.29
CA SER A 296 13.03 6.98 3.37
C SER A 296 11.80 7.25 4.24
N THR A 297 12.01 7.44 5.54
CA THR A 297 11.21 8.41 6.28
C THR A 297 11.48 9.77 5.63
N THR A 298 10.82 10.03 4.50
CA THR A 298 10.84 11.32 3.84
C THR A 298 10.05 12.27 4.75
N PRO A 299 10.56 13.47 5.08
CA PRO A 299 9.84 14.47 5.88
C PRO A 299 8.38 14.66 5.43
N MET A 300 8.14 14.53 4.13
CA MET A 300 6.84 14.62 3.48
C MET A 300 5.78 13.65 4.01
N LEU A 301 6.13 12.41 4.42
CA LEU A 301 5.17 11.43 4.94
C LEU A 301 4.67 11.79 6.34
N SER A 302 5.52 12.42 7.17
CA SER A 302 5.11 12.86 8.51
C SER A 302 4.08 13.99 8.43
N GLU A 303 4.20 14.88 7.45
CA GLU A 303 3.31 16.04 7.24
C GLU A 303 1.92 15.64 6.72
N VAL A 304 1.80 14.50 6.04
CA VAL A 304 0.51 13.99 5.51
C VAL A 304 0.02 12.73 6.21
N SER A 305 0.65 12.33 7.31
CA SER A 305 0.38 11.08 8.02
C SER A 305 -1.09 10.90 8.41
N ASP A 306 -1.73 11.96 8.92
CA ASP A 306 -3.17 11.96 9.26
C ASP A 306 -4.06 11.72 8.03
N TYR A 307 -3.65 12.21 6.84
CA TYR A 307 -4.38 12.01 5.58
C TYR A 307 -4.13 10.63 4.97
N VAL A 308 -2.97 10.02 5.25
CA VAL A 308 -2.69 8.63 4.88
C VAL A 308 -3.52 7.69 5.75
N ALA A 309 -3.53 7.94 7.07
CA ALA A 309 -4.22 7.10 8.06
C ALA A 309 -5.74 7.03 7.83
N ASP A 310 -6.36 8.09 7.33
CA ASP A 310 -7.80 8.10 7.01
C ASP A 310 -8.12 7.84 5.53
N GLY A 311 -7.12 7.45 4.73
CA GLY A 311 -7.27 6.99 3.36
C GLY A 311 -7.50 8.10 2.33
N ARG A 312 -7.27 9.37 2.70
CA ARG A 312 -7.35 10.53 1.80
C ARG A 312 -6.13 10.65 0.89
N VAL A 313 -4.97 10.16 1.35
CA VAL A 313 -3.73 10.09 0.58
C VAL A 313 -3.32 8.63 0.46
N GLN A 314 -3.15 8.16 -0.78
CA GLN A 314 -2.42 6.93 -1.06
C GLN A 314 -1.03 7.33 -1.57
N TYR A 315 0.00 6.80 -0.95
CA TYR A 315 1.38 7.15 -1.25
C TYR A 315 2.10 5.96 -1.90
N THR A 316 2.74 6.23 -3.04
CA THR A 316 3.60 5.27 -3.74
C THR A 316 4.91 5.98 -4.06
N TYR A 317 6.01 5.48 -3.51
CA TYR A 317 7.36 6.00 -3.78
C TYR A 317 8.01 5.24 -4.93
N PHE A 318 8.70 5.95 -5.81
CA PHE A 318 9.43 5.36 -6.93
C PHE A 318 10.91 5.72 -6.84
N THR A 319 11.77 4.71 -6.71
CA THR A 319 13.22 4.86 -6.91
C THR A 319 13.56 4.39 -8.32
N SER A 320 13.80 5.31 -9.26
CA SER A 320 14.44 4.90 -10.51
C SER A 320 15.39 5.98 -11.00
N ASP A 321 16.63 5.58 -11.29
CA ASP A 321 17.45 6.23 -12.29
C ASP A 321 16.87 5.90 -13.66
N SER A 322 15.81 6.60 -14.08
CA SER A 322 15.28 6.43 -15.44
C SER A 322 16.10 7.25 -16.43
N PRO A 323 16.67 6.64 -17.48
CA PRO A 323 17.27 7.40 -18.56
C PRO A 323 16.24 8.34 -19.19
N LYS A 324 16.68 9.49 -19.73
CA LYS A 324 15.83 10.33 -20.56
C LYS A 324 15.37 9.51 -21.76
N VAL A 325 14.07 9.27 -21.85
CA VAL A 325 13.43 8.57 -22.97
C VAL A 325 12.54 9.56 -23.72
N ASP A 326 12.49 9.44 -25.05
CA ASP A 326 11.71 10.33 -25.91
C ASP A 326 10.20 10.04 -25.84
N ASN A 327 9.81 8.84 -25.41
CA ASN A 327 8.42 8.42 -25.28
C ASN A 327 7.91 8.62 -23.84
N PHE A 328 6.89 9.46 -23.64
CA PHE A 328 6.31 9.71 -22.32
C PHE A 328 5.79 8.44 -21.65
N ALA A 329 5.16 7.52 -22.39
CA ALA A 329 4.64 6.27 -21.83
C ALA A 329 5.76 5.38 -21.26
N GLU A 330 6.98 5.50 -21.78
CA GLU A 330 8.17 4.79 -21.31
C GLU A 330 8.94 5.57 -20.24
N SER A 331 8.57 6.83 -19.98
CA SER A 331 9.17 7.64 -18.93
C SER A 331 8.73 7.15 -17.54
N LEU A 332 9.50 7.47 -16.50
CA LEU A 332 9.09 7.21 -15.13
C LEU A 332 7.71 7.80 -14.86
N LEU A 333 7.51 9.07 -15.22
CA LEU A 333 6.25 9.77 -15.00
C LEU A 333 5.06 9.12 -15.71
N GLY A 334 5.25 8.65 -16.95
CA GLY A 334 4.23 7.91 -17.69
C GLY A 334 3.87 6.58 -17.04
N ARG A 335 4.86 5.82 -16.54
CA ARG A 335 4.60 4.59 -15.79
C ARG A 335 3.87 4.84 -14.47
N VAL A 336 4.22 5.92 -13.76
CA VAL A 336 3.51 6.35 -12.54
C VAL A 336 2.06 6.66 -12.86
N HIS A 337 1.79 7.44 -13.92
CA HIS A 337 0.43 7.77 -14.33
C HIS A 337 -0.38 6.51 -14.67
N GLN A 338 0.23 5.55 -15.37
CA GLN A 338 -0.43 4.29 -15.74
C GLN A 338 -0.79 3.47 -14.49
N LEU A 339 0.12 3.38 -13.52
CA LEU A 339 -0.13 2.68 -12.26
C LEU A 339 -1.29 3.31 -11.49
N CYS A 340 -1.26 4.64 -11.32
CA CYS A 340 -2.34 5.37 -10.66
C CYS A 340 -3.68 5.14 -11.35
N PHE A 341 -3.68 5.18 -12.69
CA PHE A 341 -4.88 4.91 -13.48
C PHE A 341 -5.40 3.49 -13.25
N GLU A 342 -4.54 2.47 -13.32
CA GLU A 342 -4.91 1.06 -13.10
C GLU A 342 -5.46 0.80 -11.70
N GLN A 343 -4.86 1.40 -10.67
CA GLN A 343 -5.30 1.26 -9.28
C GLN A 343 -6.65 1.93 -9.03
N ALA A 344 -6.90 3.08 -9.64
CA ALA A 344 -8.13 3.83 -9.47
C ALA A 344 -9.27 3.37 -10.38
N ARG A 345 -8.95 2.68 -11.49
CA ARG A 345 -9.93 2.27 -12.50
C ARG A 345 -10.99 1.36 -11.86
N GLY A 346 -12.24 1.78 -11.97
CA GLY A 346 -13.40 1.07 -11.40
C GLY A 346 -13.83 1.57 -10.02
N TYR A 347 -13.00 2.37 -9.34
CA TYR A 347 -13.35 3.01 -8.07
C TYR A 347 -13.73 4.47 -8.23
N TYR A 348 -13.06 5.19 -9.13
CA TYR A 348 -13.25 6.62 -9.34
C TYR A 348 -13.74 6.93 -10.76
N LYS A 349 -14.64 7.92 -10.85
CA LYS A 349 -15.25 8.37 -12.12
C LYS A 349 -14.42 9.45 -12.83
N TRP A 350 -13.53 10.13 -12.13
CA TRP A 350 -12.67 11.17 -12.67
C TRP A 350 -11.31 11.09 -11.99
N MET A 351 -10.25 11.36 -12.72
CA MET A 351 -8.88 11.42 -12.23
C MET A 351 -8.20 12.70 -12.71
N ALA A 352 -7.41 13.32 -11.85
CA ALA A 352 -6.55 14.45 -12.19
C ALA A 352 -5.10 14.00 -12.02
N PHE A 353 -4.23 14.38 -12.95
CA PHE A 353 -2.78 14.28 -12.77
C PHE A 353 -2.23 15.69 -12.57
N THR A 354 -1.67 15.97 -11.40
CA THR A 354 -1.18 17.29 -11.02
C THR A 354 0.20 17.18 -10.37
N GLY A 355 1.07 18.16 -10.61
CA GLY A 355 2.28 18.38 -9.81
C GLY A 355 1.97 18.86 -8.39
N LEU A 356 2.97 18.83 -7.49
CA LEU A 356 2.87 19.43 -6.15
C LEU A 356 2.78 20.97 -6.20
N ASP A 357 3.17 21.55 -7.33
CA ASP A 357 3.06 22.97 -7.65
C ASP A 357 1.79 23.30 -8.43
N GLU A 358 0.83 22.38 -8.54
CA GLU A 358 -0.40 22.57 -9.32
C GLU A 358 -1.67 22.37 -8.49
N PHE A 359 -2.63 23.29 -8.63
CA PHE A 359 -3.85 23.34 -7.83
C PHE A 359 -5.07 23.57 -8.72
N LEU A 360 -6.16 22.84 -8.47
CA LEU A 360 -7.42 23.04 -9.17
C LEU A 360 -8.34 23.95 -8.37
N LEU A 361 -8.80 25.03 -8.99
CA LEU A 361 -9.69 26.00 -8.38
C LEU A 361 -10.95 26.20 -9.24
N VAL A 362 -12.11 26.14 -8.57
CA VAL A 362 -13.41 26.44 -9.17
C VAL A 362 -13.64 27.94 -9.12
N THR A 363 -13.72 28.56 -10.29
CA THR A 363 -13.81 30.01 -10.47
C THR A 363 -15.24 30.49 -10.66
N ASP A 364 -16.17 29.61 -11.05
CA ASP A 364 -17.57 29.96 -11.27
C ASP A 364 -18.40 29.68 -9.99
N PRO A 365 -18.92 30.73 -9.32
CA PRO A 365 -19.66 30.59 -8.06
C PRO A 365 -20.89 29.68 -8.15
N LYS A 366 -21.46 29.48 -9.34
CA LYS A 366 -22.65 28.61 -9.50
C LYS A 366 -22.37 27.15 -9.10
N TYR A 367 -21.11 26.74 -9.09
CA TYR A 367 -20.70 25.40 -8.66
C TYR A 367 -20.32 25.30 -7.18
N ASN A 368 -20.53 26.37 -6.40
CA ASN A 368 -20.27 26.41 -4.95
C ASN A 368 -18.87 25.88 -4.59
N HIS A 369 -17.86 26.31 -5.33
CA HIS A 369 -16.46 25.90 -5.19
C HIS A 369 -16.21 24.38 -5.26
N SER A 370 -17.12 23.61 -5.86
CA SER A 370 -17.08 22.13 -5.88
C SER A 370 -16.62 21.58 -7.23
N ILE A 371 -15.41 21.02 -7.28
CA ILE A 371 -14.91 20.30 -8.48
C ILE A 371 -15.87 19.18 -8.91
N PRO A 372 -16.38 18.32 -8.00
CA PRO A 372 -17.38 17.33 -8.40
C PRO A 372 -18.65 17.93 -9.02
N ALA A 373 -19.06 19.14 -8.63
CA ALA A 373 -20.22 19.80 -9.25
C ALA A 373 -19.92 20.21 -10.70
N VAL A 374 -18.73 20.72 -10.98
CA VAL A 374 -18.27 20.99 -12.35
C VAL A 374 -18.20 19.70 -13.16
N LEU A 375 -17.55 18.66 -12.64
CA LEU A 375 -17.34 17.40 -13.37
C LEU A 375 -18.65 16.66 -13.68
N ARG A 376 -19.67 16.77 -12.82
CA ARG A 376 -21.00 16.22 -13.08
C ARG A 376 -21.69 16.79 -14.32
N THR A 377 -21.36 18.01 -14.75
CA THR A 377 -21.95 18.57 -15.98
C THR A 377 -21.32 18.02 -17.26
N PHE A 378 -20.19 17.32 -17.16
CA PHE A 378 -19.42 16.85 -18.30
C PHE A 378 -19.31 15.31 -18.36
N GLU A 379 -20.15 14.57 -17.66
CA GLU A 379 -20.09 13.09 -17.57
C GLU A 379 -20.28 12.36 -18.92
N SER A 380 -20.85 13.03 -19.92
CA SER A 380 -20.96 12.52 -21.29
C SER A 380 -19.63 12.55 -22.06
N HIS A 381 -18.60 13.20 -21.52
CA HIS A 381 -17.30 13.39 -22.18
C HIS A 381 -16.23 12.48 -21.57
N GLY A 382 -15.12 12.31 -22.30
CA GLY A 382 -13.97 11.50 -21.85
C GLY A 382 -12.96 12.29 -21.01
N ALA A 383 -12.93 13.61 -21.15
CA ALA A 383 -12.05 14.48 -20.39
C ALA A 383 -12.63 15.90 -20.29
N VAL A 384 -12.26 16.62 -19.23
CA VAL A 384 -12.53 18.05 -19.06
C VAL A 384 -11.21 18.80 -19.19
N MET A 385 -11.15 19.71 -20.15
CA MET A 385 -10.03 20.60 -20.37
C MET A 385 -10.09 21.75 -19.37
N VAL A 386 -9.03 21.96 -18.59
CA VAL A 386 -8.91 23.09 -17.66
C VAL A 386 -7.80 24.02 -18.09
N HIS A 387 -8.09 25.31 -18.03
CA HIS A 387 -7.11 26.34 -18.36
C HIS A 387 -5.97 26.34 -17.33
N ARG A 388 -4.71 26.36 -17.77
CA ARG A 388 -3.56 26.47 -16.87
C ARG A 388 -3.16 27.93 -16.69
N GLN A 389 -3.17 28.40 -15.46
CA GLN A 389 -2.73 29.74 -15.09
C GLN A 389 -1.45 29.67 -14.25
N VAL A 390 -0.37 30.30 -14.68
CA VAL A 390 0.89 30.29 -13.90
C VAL A 390 0.93 31.50 -12.96
N LEU A 391 1.16 31.28 -11.66
CA LEU A 391 1.30 32.31 -10.64
C LEU A 391 2.77 32.72 -10.49
N GLY A 392 3.03 34.03 -10.53
CA GLY A 392 4.34 34.59 -10.26
C GLY A 392 4.71 34.48 -8.78
N SER A 393 6.01 34.57 -8.49
CA SER A 393 6.56 34.57 -7.13
C SER A 393 6.28 35.87 -6.36
N MET A 394 5.85 36.93 -7.05
CA MET A 394 5.63 38.26 -6.48
C MET A 394 6.90 38.84 -5.84
N GLY A 395 8.08 38.53 -6.42
CA GLY A 395 9.38 38.94 -5.87
C GLY A 395 9.83 38.16 -4.63
N LEU A 396 9.14 37.09 -4.24
CA LEU A 396 9.53 36.27 -3.09
C LEU A 396 10.84 35.52 -3.37
N LYS A 397 11.82 35.73 -2.48
CA LYS A 397 13.08 34.99 -2.53
C LYS A 397 12.93 33.55 -2.02
N ARG A 398 12.18 33.36 -0.94
CA ARG A 398 11.89 32.07 -0.31
C ARG A 398 10.55 32.13 0.40
N LEU A 399 9.82 31.02 0.46
CA LEU A 399 8.69 30.84 1.37
C LEU A 399 9.20 30.67 2.81
N ALA A 400 8.52 31.30 3.76
CA ALA A 400 8.79 31.06 5.17
C ALA A 400 8.27 29.66 5.56
N GLU A 401 8.92 29.06 6.55
CA GLU A 401 8.47 27.78 7.12
C GLU A 401 7.05 27.94 7.71
N GLY A 402 6.14 27.03 7.36
CA GLY A 402 4.74 27.07 7.78
C GLY A 402 3.86 28.10 7.04
N GLN A 403 4.36 28.74 5.97
CA GLN A 403 3.58 29.67 5.16
C GLN A 403 2.78 28.94 4.07
N ASP A 404 1.46 29.13 4.06
CA ASP A 404 0.57 28.50 3.06
C ASP A 404 0.80 29.06 1.64
N LEU A 405 0.86 28.16 0.66
CA LEU A 405 1.10 28.51 -0.75
C LEU A 405 -0.04 29.34 -1.36
N LEU A 406 -1.28 28.87 -1.23
CA LEU A 406 -2.45 29.44 -1.91
C LEU A 406 -2.79 30.90 -1.53
N PRO A 407 -2.74 31.32 -0.25
CA PRO A 407 -2.92 32.73 0.10
C PRO A 407 -1.68 33.59 -0.25
N THR A 408 -0.52 32.97 -0.46
CA THR A 408 0.73 33.70 -0.75
C THR A 408 0.86 34.06 -2.23
N PHE A 409 0.51 33.15 -3.14
CA PHE A 409 0.65 33.36 -4.58
C PHE A 409 -0.69 33.73 -5.20
N THR A 410 -0.88 35.02 -5.46
CA THR A 410 -2.16 35.56 -5.94
C THR A 410 -2.06 36.25 -7.31
N GLN A 411 -0.85 36.56 -7.75
CA GLN A 411 -0.63 37.33 -8.97
C GLN A 411 -0.17 36.47 -10.15
N CYS A 412 -0.75 36.71 -11.31
CA CYS A 412 -0.35 36.10 -12.59
C CYS A 412 -0.31 37.16 -13.69
N ARG A 413 0.09 36.75 -14.90
CA ARG A 413 -0.07 37.59 -16.10
C ARG A 413 -1.57 37.77 -16.41
N LYS A 414 -1.93 38.81 -17.16
CA LYS A 414 -3.28 38.83 -17.75
C LYS A 414 -3.43 37.61 -18.66
N PRO A 415 -4.60 36.94 -18.67
CA PRO A 415 -4.84 35.80 -19.54
C PRO A 415 -4.43 36.12 -20.98
N ASP A 416 -3.48 35.35 -21.52
CA ASP A 416 -2.95 35.56 -22.87
C ASP A 416 -3.50 34.47 -23.81
N PRO A 417 -4.27 34.85 -24.84
CA PRO A 417 -4.81 33.94 -25.84
C PRO A 417 -3.84 33.01 -26.55
N GLN A 418 -2.56 33.34 -26.58
CA GLN A 418 -1.57 32.62 -27.37
C GLN A 418 -0.68 31.68 -26.56
N ILE A 419 -0.69 31.76 -25.21
CA ILE A 419 0.41 31.21 -24.40
C ILE A 419 -0.03 30.13 -23.39
N GLU A 420 -1.31 30.00 -23.07
CA GLU A 420 -1.73 29.21 -21.90
C GLU A 420 -2.31 27.84 -22.28
N GLY A 421 -1.47 26.81 -22.13
CA GLY A 421 -1.80 25.40 -22.35
C GLY A 421 -2.88 24.88 -21.39
N ILE A 422 -3.56 23.82 -21.80
CA ILE A 422 -4.65 23.21 -21.03
C ILE A 422 -4.09 22.06 -20.19
N ALA A 423 -4.39 22.03 -18.88
CA ALA A 423 -4.24 20.82 -18.07
C ALA A 423 -5.52 19.97 -18.21
N ASN A 424 -5.41 18.64 -18.23
CA ASN A 424 -6.55 17.76 -18.51
C ASN A 424 -7.01 17.03 -17.24
N LEU A 425 -8.33 16.97 -17.02
CA LEU A 425 -9.01 16.11 -16.04
C LEU A 425 -9.63 14.93 -16.78
N GLU A 426 -9.30 13.69 -16.42
CA GLU A 426 -9.48 12.52 -17.26
C GLU A 426 -10.50 11.49 -16.79
N PHE A 427 -11.07 10.83 -17.81
CA PHE A 427 -11.50 9.44 -17.83
C PHE A 427 -10.94 8.76 -19.11
N ALA A 428 -9.68 8.30 -19.08
CA ALA A 428 -9.07 7.22 -19.90
C ALA A 428 -7.74 7.53 -20.65
N PHE A 429 -6.83 6.54 -20.52
CA PHE A 429 -5.63 6.13 -21.29
C PHE A 429 -4.61 7.17 -21.79
N LEU A 430 -3.35 6.98 -21.33
CA LEU A 430 -2.13 7.71 -21.68
C LEU A 430 -1.84 7.74 -23.20
N GLY A 431 -1.62 8.93 -23.73
CA GLY A 431 -1.01 9.16 -25.04
C GLY A 431 0.51 9.46 -24.94
N PRO A 432 1.17 9.82 -26.05
CA PRO A 432 2.64 9.87 -26.12
C PRO A 432 3.29 11.10 -25.46
N ASN A 433 2.50 12.00 -24.84
CA ASN A 433 2.98 13.20 -24.13
C ASN A 433 2.20 13.39 -22.81
N ALA A 434 2.78 14.07 -21.81
CA ALA A 434 2.19 14.30 -20.48
C ALA A 434 0.82 15.00 -20.48
N HIS A 435 0.42 15.58 -21.62
CA HIS A 435 -0.86 16.28 -21.82
C HIS A 435 -1.69 15.73 -23.00
N MET A 436 -1.31 14.59 -23.58
CA MET A 436 -2.05 13.96 -24.69
C MET A 436 -2.61 12.61 -24.26
N PHE A 437 -3.89 12.37 -24.55
CA PHE A 437 -4.62 11.18 -24.11
C PHE A 437 -5.38 10.54 -25.26
N SER A 438 -5.54 9.22 -25.20
CA SER A 438 -6.32 8.44 -26.17
C SER A 438 -7.67 8.07 -25.54
N TYR A 439 -8.76 8.47 -26.18
CA TYR A 439 -10.10 8.29 -25.61
C TYR A 439 -10.65 6.90 -25.89
N GLN A 440 -11.62 6.45 -25.05
CA GLN A 440 -12.50 5.35 -25.46
C GLN A 440 -13.15 5.70 -26.81
N GLU A 441 -13.30 4.70 -27.67
CA GLU A 441 -13.88 4.85 -29.00
C GLU A 441 -15.20 5.66 -28.96
N GLY A 442 -15.21 6.83 -29.62
CA GLY A 442 -16.36 7.74 -29.67
C GLY A 442 -16.44 8.84 -28.59
N LYS A 443 -15.50 8.93 -27.64
CA LYS A 443 -15.45 10.03 -26.65
C LYS A 443 -14.42 11.09 -27.00
N ARG A 444 -14.67 12.34 -26.58
CA ARG A 444 -13.79 13.51 -26.80
C ARG A 444 -13.54 14.27 -25.51
N GLY A 445 -12.42 15.00 -25.45
CA GLY A 445 -12.20 16.02 -24.43
C GLY A 445 -13.07 17.25 -24.72
N VAL A 446 -13.57 17.92 -23.68
CA VAL A 446 -14.41 19.12 -23.81
C VAL A 446 -13.85 20.29 -23.00
N ARG A 447 -13.90 21.49 -23.57
CA ARG A 447 -13.64 22.74 -22.86
C ARG A 447 -14.92 23.29 -22.22
N PRO A 448 -14.96 23.39 -20.88
CA PRO A 448 -16.05 24.05 -20.18
C PRO A 448 -16.19 25.52 -20.61
N GLY A 449 -17.41 25.95 -20.93
CA GLY A 449 -17.72 27.34 -21.28
C GLY A 449 -18.19 27.52 -22.71
N ASP A 450 -17.57 26.84 -23.68
CA ASP A 450 -17.98 26.85 -25.09
C ASP A 450 -18.24 25.45 -25.68
N ASN A 451 -18.01 24.39 -24.90
CA ASN A 451 -18.15 23.00 -25.31
C ASN A 451 -17.29 22.65 -26.54
N ALA A 452 -16.19 23.37 -26.77
CA ALA A 452 -15.26 23.00 -27.82
C ALA A 452 -14.67 21.62 -27.52
N THR A 453 -14.68 20.72 -28.51
CA THR A 453 -14.17 19.35 -28.35
C THR A 453 -12.89 19.15 -29.14
N THR A 454 -11.98 18.33 -28.61
CA THR A 454 -10.78 17.90 -29.33
C THR A 454 -10.54 16.40 -29.20
N GLU A 455 -9.88 15.85 -30.22
CA GLU A 455 -9.29 14.51 -30.21
C GLU A 455 -7.76 14.66 -30.13
N GLY A 456 -7.21 14.60 -28.92
CA GLY A 456 -5.78 14.39 -28.71
C GLY A 456 -4.90 15.65 -28.74
N THR A 457 -5.49 16.85 -28.82
CA THR A 457 -4.74 18.10 -28.68
C THR A 457 -4.90 18.70 -27.27
N HIS A 458 -3.85 19.32 -26.74
CA HIS A 458 -3.86 20.05 -25.46
C HIS A 458 -3.96 21.57 -25.65
N VAL A 459 -4.24 22.01 -26.89
CA VAL A 459 -4.41 23.42 -27.25
C VAL A 459 -5.68 23.56 -28.06
N LEU A 460 -6.53 24.52 -27.64
CA LEU A 460 -7.69 24.97 -28.39
C LEU A 460 -7.54 26.47 -28.68
N PRO A 461 -7.93 26.93 -29.87
CA PRO A 461 -7.91 28.36 -30.19
C PRO A 461 -8.91 29.14 -29.32
N ASN A 462 -8.62 30.43 -29.10
CA ASN A 462 -9.41 31.40 -28.35
C ASN A 462 -9.57 31.02 -26.86
N PRO A 463 -8.84 31.66 -25.93
CA PRO A 463 -9.02 31.41 -24.50
C PRO A 463 -10.40 31.92 -24.09
N ILE A 464 -11.03 31.21 -23.17
CA ILE A 464 -12.28 31.63 -22.56
C ILE A 464 -12.19 31.38 -21.06
N ALA A 465 -12.99 32.11 -20.28
CA ALA A 465 -13.14 31.81 -18.87
C ALA A 465 -13.78 30.42 -18.71
N THR A 466 -13.08 29.53 -18.00
CA THR A 466 -13.59 28.20 -17.65
C THR A 466 -13.98 28.20 -16.17
N PRO A 467 -15.04 27.48 -15.76
CA PRO A 467 -15.44 27.32 -14.36
C PRO A 467 -14.44 26.56 -13.48
N LEU A 468 -13.38 26.00 -14.06
CA LEU A 468 -12.34 25.24 -13.40
C LEU A 468 -11.00 25.58 -14.05
N VAL A 469 -10.01 25.95 -13.22
CA VAL A 469 -8.69 26.43 -13.64
C VAL A 469 -7.61 25.68 -12.85
N ALA A 470 -6.54 25.27 -13.54
CA ALA A 470 -5.35 24.69 -12.95
C ALA A 470 -4.31 25.78 -12.72
N TYR A 471 -4.09 26.17 -11.47
CA TYR A 471 -3.06 27.14 -11.11
C TYR A 471 -1.73 26.42 -10.90
N HIS A 472 -0.69 26.86 -11.60
CA HIS A 472 0.67 26.37 -11.45
C HIS A 472 1.51 27.43 -10.73
N TYR A 473 2.07 27.08 -9.59
CA TYR A 473 2.95 27.94 -8.83
C TYR A 473 4.38 27.88 -9.39
N LEU A 474 4.90 29.01 -9.88
CA LEU A 474 6.21 29.05 -10.54
C LEU A 474 7.40 28.76 -9.60
N GLY A 475 7.22 28.92 -8.28
CA GLY A 475 8.31 28.82 -7.31
C GLY A 475 8.86 30.19 -6.88
N ALA A 476 9.22 30.34 -5.62
CA ALA A 476 10.00 31.45 -5.10
C ALA A 476 11.41 31.39 -5.73
N LYS A 477 12.11 32.52 -5.80
CA LYS A 477 13.35 32.61 -6.60
C LYS A 477 14.38 31.53 -6.26
N LEU A 478 14.59 31.23 -4.96
CA LEU A 478 15.54 30.19 -4.55
C LEU A 478 15.05 28.77 -4.85
N GLU A 479 13.75 28.52 -4.75
CA GLU A 479 13.14 27.22 -5.08
C GLU A 479 13.23 26.94 -6.59
N TRP A 480 12.90 27.94 -7.41
CA TRP A 480 13.07 27.84 -8.86
C TRP A 480 14.54 27.65 -9.25
N GLN A 481 15.48 28.36 -8.59
CA GLN A 481 16.91 28.18 -8.83
C GLN A 481 17.38 26.76 -8.49
N ASP A 482 16.83 26.15 -7.44
CA ASP A 482 17.11 24.76 -7.09
C ASP A 482 16.57 23.80 -8.17
N LYS A 483 15.31 23.97 -8.58
CA LYS A 483 14.72 23.23 -9.71
C LYS A 483 15.58 23.37 -10.99
N PHE A 484 16.08 24.57 -11.29
CA PHE A 484 16.92 24.83 -12.46
C PHE A 484 18.27 24.11 -12.37
N LYS A 485 18.96 24.19 -11.22
CA LYS A 485 20.24 23.50 -10.99
C LYS A 485 20.12 21.99 -11.11
N ASN A 486 18.99 21.44 -10.64
CA ASN A 486 18.72 20.01 -10.66
C ASN A 486 18.10 19.52 -11.99
N GLY A 487 17.96 20.40 -12.99
CA GLY A 487 17.40 20.04 -14.30
C GLY A 487 15.91 19.70 -14.29
N LEU A 488 15.18 20.17 -13.27
CA LEU A 488 13.74 19.93 -13.05
C LEU A 488 12.85 20.99 -13.70
N THR A 489 13.42 21.99 -14.37
CA THR A 489 12.68 22.99 -15.15
C THR A 489 13.40 23.34 -16.44
N SER A 490 12.63 23.62 -17.49
CA SER A 490 13.12 24.10 -18.79
C SER A 490 13.19 25.63 -18.89
N TRP A 491 12.71 26.34 -17.87
CA TRP A 491 12.70 27.79 -17.85
C TRP A 491 14.10 28.34 -17.60
N THR A 492 14.53 29.30 -18.41
CA THR A 492 15.76 30.06 -18.18
C THR A 492 15.55 31.14 -17.11
N ALA A 493 16.64 31.62 -16.52
CA ALA A 493 16.59 32.75 -15.57
C ALA A 493 15.90 33.98 -16.17
N HIS A 494 16.17 34.28 -17.44
CA HIS A 494 15.53 35.39 -18.14
C HIS A 494 14.01 35.18 -18.27
N GLN A 495 13.57 33.98 -18.63
CA GLN A 495 12.14 33.66 -18.73
C GLN A 495 11.44 33.75 -17.37
N TYR A 496 12.07 33.24 -16.31
CA TYR A 496 11.54 33.35 -14.94
C TYR A 496 11.38 34.81 -14.51
N GLU A 497 12.45 35.62 -14.65
CA GLU A 497 12.44 37.01 -14.21
C GLU A 497 11.46 37.88 -15.03
N ALA A 498 11.36 37.65 -16.34
CA ALA A 498 10.39 38.32 -17.19
C ALA A 498 8.95 37.97 -16.78
N PHE A 499 8.67 36.69 -16.54
CA PHE A 499 7.34 36.24 -16.13
C PHE A 499 6.94 36.77 -14.76
N ASP A 500 7.84 36.69 -13.79
CA ASP A 500 7.59 37.19 -12.44
C ASP A 500 7.30 38.70 -12.45
N LYS A 501 8.07 39.47 -13.21
CA LYS A 501 7.87 40.92 -13.35
C LYS A 501 6.53 41.28 -14.02
N GLU A 502 6.07 40.47 -14.95
CA GLU A 502 4.81 40.69 -15.68
C GLU A 502 3.59 40.19 -14.90
N SER A 503 3.78 39.37 -13.88
CA SER A 503 2.73 38.80 -13.03
C SER A 503 2.19 39.84 -12.06
N THR A 504 1.35 40.74 -12.55
CA THR A 504 0.81 41.89 -11.80
C THR A 504 -0.70 41.86 -11.66
N TYR A 505 -1.39 40.94 -12.35
CA TYR A 505 -2.84 40.81 -12.31
C TYR A 505 -3.23 39.92 -11.12
N ASN A 506 -4.25 40.31 -10.34
CA ASN A 506 -4.72 39.49 -9.22
C ASN A 506 -5.68 38.41 -9.74
N CYS A 507 -5.22 37.17 -9.73
CA CYS A 507 -5.87 36.05 -10.41
C CYS A 507 -6.65 35.14 -9.48
N THR A 508 -6.56 35.35 -8.17
CA THR A 508 -7.27 34.59 -7.13
C THR A 508 -8.22 35.46 -6.29
N ALA A 509 -8.35 36.75 -6.63
CA ALA A 509 -9.30 37.67 -6.00
C ALA A 509 -10.75 37.20 -6.18
N GLY A 510 -11.40 36.83 -5.07
CA GLY A 510 -12.81 36.45 -5.03
C GLY A 510 -13.10 34.96 -5.16
N THR A 511 -12.09 34.09 -5.23
CA THR A 511 -12.29 32.64 -5.15
C THR A 511 -12.02 32.15 -3.74
N ASP A 512 -13.06 31.66 -3.05
CA ASP A 512 -12.89 30.83 -1.87
C ASP A 512 -12.05 29.61 -2.25
N VAL A 513 -10.85 29.55 -1.68
CA VAL A 513 -9.91 28.45 -1.87
C VAL A 513 -10.39 27.29 -1.02
N ALA A 514 -11.19 26.40 -1.62
CA ALA A 514 -11.46 25.11 -1.01
C ALA A 514 -10.19 24.25 -1.10
N VAL A 515 -9.52 24.03 0.04
CA VAL A 515 -8.49 23.00 0.15
C VAL A 515 -9.17 21.66 -0.10
N LEU A 516 -8.78 20.98 -1.18
CA LEU A 516 -9.31 19.67 -1.53
C LEU A 516 -8.82 18.65 -0.50
N VAL A 517 -9.73 18.31 0.40
CA VAL A 517 -9.65 17.12 1.23
C VAL A 517 -10.53 16.07 0.56
N PRO A 518 -10.01 14.98 -0.03
CA PRO A 518 -10.87 13.92 -0.53
C PRO A 518 -11.69 13.34 0.61
N CYS A 519 -13.02 13.42 0.55
CA CYS A 519 -13.90 12.75 1.49
C CYS A 519 -14.13 11.30 1.05
N ARG A 520 -13.93 10.40 2.00
CA ARG A 520 -14.49 9.03 2.17
C ARG A 520 -15.48 8.55 1.08
N PRO A 521 -15.33 7.32 0.55
CA PRO A 521 -16.43 6.68 -0.15
C PRO A 521 -17.61 6.45 0.81
N ARG A 522 -18.80 6.97 0.47
CA ARG A 522 -20.04 6.39 1.01
C ARG A 522 -20.23 5.02 0.35
N PRO A 523 -20.55 3.97 1.12
CA PRO A 523 -20.88 2.69 0.52
C PRO A 523 -22.10 2.81 -0.39
N TYR A 524 -21.98 2.18 -1.55
CA TYR A 524 -23.07 1.96 -2.49
C TYR A 524 -24.14 1.10 -1.81
N THR A 525 -25.19 1.72 -1.27
CA THR A 525 -26.39 0.97 -0.87
C THR A 525 -27.02 0.40 -2.13
N ARG A 526 -26.90 -0.92 -2.35
CA ARG A 526 -27.79 -1.63 -3.29
C ARG A 526 -29.23 -1.34 -2.85
N ARG A 527 -29.96 -0.52 -3.61
CA ARG A 527 -31.42 -0.55 -3.58
C ARG A 527 -31.82 -1.96 -3.98
N ARG A 528 -32.33 -2.75 -3.02
CA ARG A 528 -33.09 -3.95 -3.36
C ARG A 528 -34.27 -3.49 -4.21
N HIS A 529 -34.31 -3.93 -5.47
CA HIS A 529 -35.55 -3.95 -6.22
C HIS A 529 -36.53 -4.84 -5.46
N ALA A 530 -37.52 -4.22 -4.84
CA ALA A 530 -38.75 -4.90 -4.45
C ALA A 530 -39.71 -4.79 -5.63
N HIS A 531 -39.86 -5.88 -6.37
CA HIS A 531 -41.01 -6.11 -7.24
C HIS A 531 -42.07 -6.92 -6.49
N GLY A 532 -43.34 -6.56 -6.66
CA GLY A 532 -44.52 -7.23 -6.12
C GLY A 532 -45.36 -6.28 -5.26
N GLN A 533 -46.11 -5.34 -5.87
CA GLN A 533 -47.54 -5.48 -6.18
C GLN A 533 -48.40 -5.94 -4.99
N ASN A 534 -49.12 -4.99 -4.37
CA ASN A 534 -50.59 -4.99 -4.35
C ASN A 534 -51.11 -3.61 -3.89
N MET A 535 -52.01 -3.04 -4.70
CA MET A 535 -52.84 -1.85 -4.45
C MET A 535 -54.04 -2.19 -3.51
N PRO A 536 -55.05 -1.32 -3.32
CA PRO A 536 -55.07 -0.01 -2.63
C PRO A 536 -56.27 0.08 -1.64
N VAL A 537 -56.65 1.33 -1.29
CA VAL A 537 -57.90 1.82 -0.64
C VAL A 537 -57.80 1.87 0.90
N ALA A 538 -58.00 3.00 1.60
CA ALA A 538 -58.60 4.30 1.30
C ALA A 538 -57.74 5.45 1.87
#